data_AF-A0AAD8T665-F1
#
_entry.id   AF-A0AAD8T665-F1
#
_cell.length_a   1.000
_cell.length_b   1.000
_cell.length_c   1.000
_cell.angle_alpha   90.00
_cell.angle_beta   90.00
_cell.angle_gamma   90.00
#
_symmetry.space_group_name_H-M   'P 1'
#
loop_
_entity.id
_entity.type
_entity.pdbx_description
1 polymer ?
#
loop_
_entity_poly.entity_id
_entity_poly.type
_entity_poly.pdbx_seq_one_letter_code
_entity_poly.pdbx_strand_id
1 'polypeptide(L)'
;MAESSNANATVSGLKTDDTSSGEVEGTDVIRHPGPSNSRQGHDLSSLLTFDPESIEPAASKASEEPGPSATHGQLQHLKALLSSSIETLVENPEEVKSILEDVQPHLPLPLKADIADKCQRLNEKKAALDAKTDTSVSTAELETLQKELEDLEERVRATKQLIQDKEALIAHSHEEAEGLKAELKTDLAEICALNKQLVTGKDEDDEAEIAEVDRVRADALHALEAFLQ
;
A
#
# COMPACT_ATOMS: atom_id res chain seq x y z
N MET A 1 43.31 -14.20 9.03
CA MET A 1 43.78 -14.52 7.67
C MET A 1 42.72 -15.40 7.05
N ALA A 2 42.11 -15.16 5.91
CA ALA A 2 41.92 -14.00 5.05
C ALA A 2 40.90 -14.54 4.03
N GLU A 3 39.68 -14.01 3.96
CA GLU A 3 38.85 -14.21 2.77
C GLU A 3 38.26 -12.86 2.39
N SER A 4 38.79 -12.37 1.27
CA SER A 4 38.49 -11.11 0.64
C SER A 4 37.13 -11.14 -0.06
N SER A 5 36.49 -9.98 -0.01
CA SER A 5 35.62 -9.38 -1.02
C SER A 5 35.63 -10.02 -2.41
N ASN A 6 34.45 -10.11 -3.05
CA ASN A 6 34.13 -9.14 -4.10
C ASN A 6 32.62 -9.07 -4.40
N ALA A 7 32.16 -7.84 -4.61
CA ALA A 7 30.85 -7.49 -5.11
C ALA A 7 30.85 -7.50 -6.65
N ASN A 8 29.69 -7.70 -7.28
CA ASN A 8 29.36 -6.90 -8.46
C ASN A 8 27.86 -6.73 -8.65
N ALA A 9 27.49 -5.48 -8.93
CA ALA A 9 26.17 -5.00 -9.25
C ALA A 9 25.92 -5.08 -10.76
N THR A 10 24.66 -5.18 -11.19
CA THR A 10 24.25 -4.69 -12.51
C THR A 10 22.82 -4.15 -12.42
N VAL A 11 22.74 -2.83 -12.45
CA VAL A 11 21.56 -2.01 -12.72
C VAL A 11 21.54 -1.73 -14.22
N SER A 12 20.39 -1.92 -14.87
CA SER A 12 19.99 -1.37 -16.18
C SER A 12 18.50 -1.69 -16.34
N GLY A 13 17.58 -0.82 -16.77
CA GLY A 13 17.68 0.54 -17.23
C GLY A 13 16.24 1.08 -17.39
N LEU A 14 16.11 2.38 -17.16
CA LEU A 14 14.92 3.19 -17.40
C LEU A 14 14.49 3.13 -18.88
N LYS A 15 13.18 3.17 -19.12
CA LYS A 15 12.62 3.62 -20.40
C LYS A 15 11.47 4.58 -20.14
N THR A 16 11.75 5.86 -20.35
CA THR A 16 10.80 6.96 -20.48
C THR A 16 10.64 7.23 -21.97
N ASP A 17 9.42 7.18 -22.48
CA ASP A 17 9.10 7.68 -23.83
C ASP A 17 8.35 9.01 -23.67
N ASP A 18 9.05 10.10 -24.02
CA ASP A 18 8.50 11.40 -24.40
C ASP A 18 7.86 11.27 -25.78
N THR A 19 6.66 11.85 -25.98
CA THR A 19 6.22 12.31 -27.30
C THR A 19 5.83 13.77 -27.21
N SER A 20 6.49 14.57 -28.05
CA SER A 20 6.45 16.02 -28.13
C SER A 20 5.68 16.50 -29.38
N SER A 21 5.30 17.79 -29.35
CA SER A 21 4.99 18.70 -30.47
C SER A 21 3.58 18.58 -31.07
N GLY A 22 2.84 19.65 -31.41
CA GLY A 22 2.99 21.11 -31.53
C GLY A 22 1.60 21.63 -31.98
N GLU A 23 1.26 22.88 -32.28
CA GLU A 23 1.88 24.20 -32.31
C GLU A 23 0.73 25.22 -32.57
N VAL A 24 0.87 26.42 -32.01
CA VAL A 24 0.41 27.79 -32.35
C VAL A 24 -0.63 28.12 -33.46
N GLU A 25 -1.53 29.09 -33.14
CA GLU A 25 -1.78 30.41 -33.81
C GLU A 25 -3.14 30.98 -33.31
N GLY A 26 -3.39 32.28 -33.04
CA GLY A 26 -2.64 33.51 -33.26
C GLY A 26 -3.29 34.74 -32.58
N THR A 27 -2.51 35.83 -32.49
CA THR A 27 -2.79 37.26 -32.81
C THR A 27 -4.25 37.77 -32.85
N ASP A 28 -4.66 38.99 -32.51
CA ASP A 28 -4.07 40.28 -32.11
C ASP A 28 -5.27 41.28 -31.98
N VAL A 29 -5.02 42.50 -31.51
CA VAL A 29 -5.76 43.76 -31.75
C VAL A 29 -6.83 44.23 -30.75
N ILE A 30 -6.41 45.30 -30.07
CA ILE A 30 -7.12 46.31 -29.29
C ILE A 30 -8.20 47.04 -30.12
N ARG A 31 -9.39 47.28 -29.54
CA ARG A 31 -10.25 48.40 -29.94
C ARG A 31 -11.16 48.89 -28.80
N HIS A 32 -10.87 50.08 -28.28
CA HIS A 32 -11.83 50.93 -27.54
C HIS A 32 -12.94 51.45 -28.48
N PRO A 33 -14.10 51.80 -27.90
CA PRO A 33 -14.50 53.21 -27.97
C PRO A 33 -15.08 53.73 -26.64
N GLY A 34 -14.74 54.98 -26.28
CA GLY A 34 -15.60 55.84 -25.44
C GLY A 34 -16.77 56.41 -26.27
N PRO A 35 -17.66 57.26 -25.72
CA PRO A 35 -17.21 58.54 -25.15
C PRO A 35 -18.03 59.15 -23.98
N SER A 36 -17.38 60.10 -23.28
CA SER A 36 -17.87 61.37 -22.70
C SER A 36 -19.16 61.42 -21.84
N ASN A 37 -19.07 61.85 -20.57
CA ASN A 37 -19.25 63.28 -20.22
C ASN A 37 -19.08 63.61 -18.72
N SER A 38 -18.73 64.89 -18.50
CA SER A 38 -18.86 65.74 -17.30
C SER A 38 -18.09 65.39 -16.03
N ARG A 39 -16.95 66.07 -15.87
CA ARG A 39 -16.38 66.46 -14.58
C ARG A 39 -17.33 67.45 -13.88
N GLN A 40 -17.81 67.11 -12.68
CA GLN A 40 -18.29 68.08 -11.71
C GLN A 40 -17.38 67.96 -10.49
N GLY A 41 -16.37 68.83 -10.43
CA GLY A 41 -15.54 68.97 -9.23
C GLY A 41 -16.38 69.65 -8.17
N HIS A 42 -16.81 68.91 -7.16
CA HIS A 42 -17.34 69.50 -5.94
C HIS A 42 -16.17 70.08 -5.16
N ASP A 43 -16.21 71.39 -4.94
CA ASP A 43 -15.24 72.09 -4.11
C ASP A 43 -15.42 71.64 -2.65
N LEU A 44 -14.48 70.83 -2.15
CA LEU A 44 -14.47 70.32 -0.78
C LEU A 44 -13.83 71.32 0.20
N SER A 45 -13.51 72.54 -0.25
CA SER A 45 -12.87 73.56 0.59
C SER A 45 -13.72 74.00 1.77
N SER A 46 -15.04 73.75 1.76
CA SER A 46 -15.94 74.02 2.90
C SER A 46 -16.00 72.90 3.96
N LEU A 47 -15.50 71.69 3.67
CA LEU A 47 -15.46 70.56 4.61
C LEU A 47 -14.22 70.56 5.52
N LEU A 48 -13.25 71.44 5.23
CA LEU A 48 -12.00 71.58 5.99
C LEU A 48 -11.89 72.88 6.80
N THR A 49 -12.94 73.72 6.79
CA THR A 49 -13.10 74.82 7.75
C THR A 49 -13.76 74.28 9.02
N PHE A 50 -12.96 73.58 9.82
CA PHE A 50 -13.34 73.26 11.19
C PHE A 50 -13.00 74.49 12.04
N ASP A 51 -14.02 75.23 12.49
CA ASP A 51 -13.89 76.33 13.44
C ASP A 51 -14.06 75.79 14.87
N PRO A 52 -12.98 75.64 15.65
CA PRO A 52 -13.06 75.09 17.00
C PRO A 52 -13.72 76.04 18.01
N GLU A 53 -13.95 77.32 17.68
CA GLU A 53 -14.69 78.26 18.55
C GLU A 53 -16.22 78.16 18.37
N SER A 54 -16.71 77.43 17.37
CA SER A 54 -18.14 77.21 17.12
C SER A 54 -18.76 76.07 17.93
N ILE A 55 -17.99 75.42 18.82
CA ILE A 55 -18.49 74.44 19.79
C ILE A 55 -18.74 75.16 21.13
N GLU A 56 -19.81 75.94 21.21
CA GLU A 56 -20.35 76.31 22.53
C GLU A 56 -20.80 75.03 23.24
N PRO A 57 -20.31 74.73 24.47
CA PRO A 57 -20.81 73.63 25.25
C PRO A 57 -22.23 73.99 25.71
N ALA A 58 -23.23 73.50 24.99
CA ALA A 58 -24.61 73.52 25.44
C ALA A 58 -24.71 72.68 26.72
N ALA A 59 -24.63 73.35 27.87
CA ALA A 59 -24.96 72.79 29.16
C ALA A 59 -26.47 72.51 29.21
N SER A 60 -26.87 71.34 28.71
CA SER A 60 -28.26 70.86 28.76
C SER A 60 -28.32 69.52 29.48
N LYS A 61 -28.62 69.66 30.77
CA LYS A 61 -29.35 68.80 31.70
C LYS A 61 -29.44 67.29 31.40
N ALA A 62 -28.88 66.57 32.37
CA ALA A 62 -29.15 65.19 32.74
C ALA A 62 -30.56 64.68 32.35
N SER A 63 -30.57 63.73 31.42
CA SER A 63 -31.54 62.64 31.40
C SER A 63 -30.79 61.38 31.81
N GLU A 64 -31.33 60.69 32.83
CA GLU A 64 -30.82 59.43 33.37
C GLU A 64 -30.70 58.36 32.29
N GLU A 65 -29.47 58.05 31.88
CA GLU A 65 -29.10 56.76 31.30
C GLU A 65 -28.67 55.78 32.42
N PRO A 66 -28.88 54.46 32.26
CA PRO A 66 -28.30 53.47 33.17
C PRO A 66 -26.77 53.53 33.06
N GLY A 67 -26.09 53.85 34.16
CA GLY A 67 -24.68 54.24 34.14
C GLY A 67 -23.70 53.18 33.59
N PRO A 68 -22.60 53.62 32.94
CA PRO A 68 -21.59 52.76 32.29
C PRO A 68 -20.72 51.91 33.25
N SER A 69 -21.01 51.87 34.56
CA SER A 69 -20.15 51.20 35.55
C SER A 69 -20.47 49.71 35.76
N ALA A 70 -21.72 49.29 35.57
CA ALA A 70 -22.13 47.88 35.78
C ALA A 70 -21.58 46.95 34.70
N THR A 71 -21.65 47.36 33.43
CA THR A 71 -21.13 46.62 32.29
C THR A 71 -19.60 46.49 32.33
N HIS A 72 -18.90 47.52 32.83
CA HIS A 72 -17.45 47.47 33.00
C HIS A 72 -17.02 46.43 34.05
N GLY A 73 -17.73 46.36 35.18
CA GLY A 73 -17.49 45.34 36.21
C GLY A 73 -17.71 43.91 35.69
N GLN A 74 -18.80 43.70 34.95
CA GLN A 74 -19.10 42.42 34.29
C GLN A 74 -18.04 42.05 33.24
N LEU A 75 -17.55 43.01 32.45
CA LEU A 75 -16.51 42.76 31.45
C LEU A 75 -15.17 42.36 32.08
N GLN A 76 -14.79 43.00 33.20
CA GLN A 76 -13.57 42.67 33.93
C GLN A 76 -13.69 41.28 34.58
N HIS A 77 -14.87 40.93 35.12
CA HIS A 77 -15.14 39.60 35.65
C HIS A 77 -15.07 38.53 34.57
N LEU A 78 -15.70 38.76 33.42
CA LEU A 78 -15.61 37.86 32.25
C LEU A 78 -14.17 37.72 31.76
N LYS A 79 -13.41 38.82 31.72
CA LYS A 79 -11.99 38.80 31.34
C LYS A 79 -11.17 37.95 32.32
N ALA A 80 -11.41 38.05 33.62
CA ALA A 80 -10.72 37.25 34.62
C ALA A 80 -11.03 35.75 34.47
N LEU A 81 -12.29 35.40 34.21
CA LEU A 81 -12.72 34.02 33.94
C LEU A 81 -12.11 33.46 32.66
N LEU A 82 -12.14 34.21 31.56
CA LEU A 82 -11.56 33.79 30.27
C LEU A 82 -10.03 33.75 30.27
N SER A 83 -9.39 34.48 31.20
CA SER A 83 -7.93 34.45 31.40
C SER A 83 -7.50 33.34 32.38
N SER A 84 -8.45 32.58 32.95
CA SER A 84 -8.16 31.46 33.85
C SER A 84 -7.81 30.17 33.08
N SER A 85 -7.53 29.08 33.82
CA SER A 85 -7.19 27.79 33.23
C SER A 85 -8.40 27.16 32.52
N ILE A 86 -8.15 26.33 31.50
CA ILE A 86 -9.20 25.64 30.74
C ILE A 86 -10.05 24.74 31.65
N GLU A 87 -9.46 24.14 32.69
CA GLU A 87 -10.16 23.28 33.66
C GLU A 87 -11.23 24.06 34.45
N THR A 88 -10.93 25.28 34.90
CA THR A 88 -11.86 26.15 35.65
C THR A 88 -12.97 26.73 34.77
N LEU A 89 -12.73 26.88 33.47
CA LEU A 89 -13.71 27.29 32.47
C LEU A 89 -14.74 26.18 32.17
N VAL A 90 -14.31 24.92 32.22
CA VAL A 90 -15.19 23.76 32.02
C VAL A 90 -16.09 23.50 33.24
N GLU A 91 -15.63 23.82 34.44
CA GLU A 91 -16.41 23.67 35.68
C GLU A 91 -17.51 24.71 35.87
N ASN A 92 -17.37 25.93 35.31
CA ASN A 92 -18.30 27.04 35.51
C ASN A 92 -18.87 27.63 34.19
N PRO A 93 -19.46 26.81 33.31
CA PRO A 93 -19.90 27.27 31.98
C PRO A 93 -21.12 28.21 32.06
N GLU A 94 -22.00 28.01 33.05
CA GLU A 94 -23.21 28.81 33.21
C GLU A 94 -22.93 30.24 33.69
N GLU A 95 -21.90 30.44 34.51
CA GLU A 95 -21.49 31.78 34.96
C GLU A 95 -20.93 32.61 33.80
N VAL A 96 -20.06 32.01 32.98
CA VAL A 96 -19.52 32.63 31.76
C VAL A 96 -20.65 32.98 30.79
N LYS A 97 -21.62 32.09 30.62
CA LYS A 97 -22.78 32.30 29.76
C LYS A 97 -23.68 33.44 30.26
N SER A 98 -23.99 33.47 31.55
CA SER A 98 -24.83 34.51 32.17
C SER A 98 -24.22 35.91 32.02
N ILE A 99 -22.92 36.06 32.30
CA ILE A 99 -22.24 37.36 32.18
C ILE A 99 -22.17 37.80 30.72
N LEU A 100 -21.98 36.85 29.79
CA LEU A 100 -21.95 37.13 28.37
C LEU A 100 -23.32 37.61 27.85
N GLU A 101 -24.41 36.99 28.29
CA GLU A 101 -25.80 37.39 27.95
C GLU A 101 -26.13 38.81 28.46
N ASP A 102 -25.68 39.18 29.66
CA ASP A 102 -25.88 40.52 30.24
C ASP A 102 -25.09 41.62 29.52
N VAL A 103 -23.88 41.30 29.06
CA VAL A 103 -22.99 42.24 28.35
C VAL A 103 -23.35 42.33 26.86
N GLN A 104 -23.99 41.28 26.31
CA GLN A 104 -24.33 41.17 24.90
C GLN A 104 -25.09 42.38 24.34
N PRO A 105 -26.10 43.00 24.99
CA PRO A 105 -26.85 44.13 24.44
C PRO A 105 -25.99 45.38 24.24
N HIS A 106 -24.92 45.52 25.02
CA HIS A 106 -24.09 46.71 25.11
C HIS A 106 -22.81 46.64 24.26
N LEU A 107 -22.54 45.51 23.60
CA LEU A 107 -21.40 45.38 22.69
C LEU A 107 -21.65 46.12 21.37
N PRO A 108 -20.68 46.92 20.89
CA PRO A 108 -20.81 47.63 19.62
C PRO A 108 -20.99 46.63 18.47
N LEU A 109 -21.93 46.90 17.57
CA LEU A 109 -22.30 46.04 16.44
C LEU A 109 -21.10 45.52 15.62
N PRO A 110 -20.04 46.32 15.34
CA PRO A 110 -18.85 45.85 14.63
C PRO A 110 -18.11 44.72 15.37
N LEU A 111 -18.01 44.80 16.70
CA LEU A 111 -17.31 43.80 17.50
C LEU A 111 -18.07 42.48 17.54
N LYS A 112 -19.41 42.52 17.56
CA LYS A 112 -20.25 41.32 17.46
C LYS A 112 -20.06 40.61 16.13
N ALA A 113 -20.01 41.37 15.04
CA ALA A 113 -19.76 40.83 13.70
C ALA A 113 -18.38 40.16 13.62
N ASP A 114 -17.33 40.83 14.11
CA ASP A 114 -15.97 40.28 14.13
C ASP A 114 -15.86 38.98 14.94
N ILE A 115 -16.56 38.90 16.09
CA ILE A 115 -16.60 37.68 16.91
C ILE A 115 -17.33 36.56 16.17
N ALA A 116 -18.48 36.84 15.56
CA ALA A 116 -19.24 35.86 14.80
C ALA A 116 -18.41 35.29 13.63
N ASP A 117 -17.73 36.16 12.88
CA ASP A 117 -16.83 35.80 11.78
C ASP A 117 -15.67 34.92 12.26
N LYS A 118 -15.05 35.26 13.39
CA LYS A 118 -13.97 34.45 13.97
C LYS A 118 -14.48 33.09 14.45
N CYS A 119 -15.63 33.04 15.10
CA CYS A 119 -16.26 31.79 15.54
C CYS A 119 -16.61 30.90 14.34
N GLN A 120 -17.17 31.46 13.27
CA GLN A 120 -17.45 30.71 12.04
C GLN A 120 -16.16 30.09 11.47
N ARG A 121 -15.11 30.89 11.28
CA ARG A 121 -13.82 30.40 10.76
C ARG A 121 -13.19 29.33 11.66
N LEU A 122 -13.33 29.46 12.99
CA LEU A 122 -12.85 28.45 13.93
C LEU A 122 -13.64 27.15 13.84
N ASN A 123 -14.96 27.22 13.71
CA ASN A 123 -15.81 26.05 13.54
C ASN A 123 -15.53 25.32 12.21
N GLU A 124 -15.34 26.06 11.13
CA GLU A 124 -14.93 25.51 9.82
C GLU A 124 -13.57 24.80 9.92
N LYS A 125 -12.60 25.42 10.58
CA LYS A 125 -11.27 24.79 10.82
C LYS A 125 -11.38 23.56 11.71
N LYS A 126 -12.22 23.58 12.74
CA LYS A 126 -12.47 22.43 13.61
C LYS A 126 -13.08 21.28 12.81
N ALA A 127 -14.12 21.53 12.02
CA ALA A 127 -14.74 20.50 11.20
C ALA A 127 -13.75 19.91 10.17
N ALA A 128 -12.92 20.75 9.55
CA ALA A 128 -11.88 20.30 8.64
C ALA A 128 -10.78 19.48 9.36
N LEU A 129 -10.46 19.82 10.61
CA LEU A 129 -9.54 19.05 11.44
C LEU A 129 -10.16 17.70 11.81
N ASP A 130 -11.39 17.69 12.33
CA ASP A 130 -12.12 16.49 12.73
C ASP A 130 -12.20 15.50 11.56
N ALA A 131 -12.55 15.98 10.35
CA ALA A 131 -12.58 15.15 9.14
C ALA A 131 -11.21 14.60 8.72
N LYS A 132 -10.11 15.32 9.00
CA LYS A 132 -8.75 14.85 8.71
C LYS A 132 -8.20 13.90 9.78
N THR A 133 -8.64 14.06 11.02
CA THR A 133 -8.28 13.18 12.13
C THR A 133 -9.16 11.94 12.18
N ASP A 134 -10.28 11.92 11.47
CA ASP A 134 -11.04 10.71 11.24
C ASP A 134 -10.27 9.77 10.30
N THR A 135 -9.34 9.03 10.89
CA THR A 135 -8.57 7.97 10.23
C THR A 135 -9.24 6.62 10.38
N SER A 136 -10.48 6.56 10.88
CA SER A 136 -11.16 5.30 11.25
C SER A 136 -11.20 4.29 10.10
N VAL A 137 -11.50 4.77 8.88
CA VAL A 137 -11.51 3.95 7.67
C VAL A 137 -10.12 3.39 7.37
N SER A 138 -9.09 4.25 7.34
CA SER A 138 -7.73 3.82 7.06
C SER A 138 -7.18 2.88 8.15
N THR A 139 -7.56 3.07 9.41
CA THR A 139 -7.21 2.15 10.50
C THR A 139 -7.86 0.78 10.31
N ALA A 140 -9.14 0.72 9.96
CA ALA A 140 -9.85 -0.54 9.70
C ALA A 140 -9.29 -1.29 8.48
N GLU A 141 -8.95 -0.58 7.40
CA GLU A 141 -8.28 -1.15 6.23
C GLU A 141 -6.91 -1.73 6.60
N LEU A 142 -6.12 -1.00 7.42
CA LEU A 142 -4.81 -1.44 7.87
C LEU A 142 -4.90 -2.70 8.74
N GLU A 143 -5.85 -2.78 9.67
CA GLU A 143 -6.08 -3.99 10.48
C GLU A 143 -6.46 -5.19 9.61
N THR A 144 -7.28 -4.96 8.58
CA THR A 144 -7.65 -6.00 7.61
C THR A 144 -6.43 -6.53 6.86
N LEU A 145 -5.58 -5.64 6.35
CA LEU A 145 -4.36 -6.02 5.63
C LEU A 145 -3.34 -6.72 6.53
N GLN A 146 -3.21 -6.31 7.79
CA GLN A 146 -2.34 -6.99 8.75
C GLN A 146 -2.78 -8.43 9.00
N LYS A 147 -4.10 -8.66 9.12
CA LYS A 147 -4.65 -10.00 9.28
C LYS A 147 -4.44 -10.86 8.02
N GLU A 148 -4.62 -10.30 6.84
CA GLU A 148 -4.36 -11.01 5.58
C GLU A 148 -2.87 -11.38 5.43
N LEU A 149 -1.97 -10.49 5.85
CA LEU A 149 -0.54 -10.77 5.87
C LEU A 149 -0.21 -11.94 6.82
N GLU A 150 -0.78 -11.96 8.01
CA GLU A 150 -0.57 -13.05 8.98
C GLU A 150 -1.04 -14.41 8.43
N ASP A 151 -2.23 -14.47 7.83
CA ASP A 151 -2.74 -15.68 7.17
C ASP A 151 -1.82 -16.14 6.03
N LEU A 152 -1.37 -15.18 5.21
CA LEU A 152 -0.46 -15.49 4.10
C LEU A 152 0.88 -16.03 4.59
N GLU A 153 1.43 -15.48 5.67
CA GLU A 153 2.66 -15.97 6.30
C GLU A 153 2.50 -17.39 6.86
N GLU A 154 1.35 -17.72 7.44
CA GLU A 154 1.03 -19.08 7.88
C GLU A 154 0.96 -20.06 6.70
N ARG A 155 0.26 -19.67 5.63
CA ARG A 155 0.19 -20.49 4.40
C ARG A 155 1.55 -20.70 3.75
N VAL A 156 2.41 -19.68 3.75
CA VAL A 156 3.79 -19.79 3.28
C VAL A 156 4.58 -20.79 4.14
N ARG A 157 4.45 -20.74 5.46
CA ARG A 157 5.08 -21.72 6.36
C ARG A 157 4.59 -23.13 6.09
N ALA A 158 3.27 -23.34 5.98
CA ALA A 158 2.69 -24.65 5.70
C ALA A 158 3.16 -25.22 4.34
N THR A 159 3.21 -24.37 3.31
CA THR A 159 3.66 -24.79 1.97
C THR A 159 5.14 -25.14 1.96
N LYS A 160 5.98 -24.38 2.67
CA LYS A 160 7.42 -24.71 2.82
C LYS A 160 7.62 -26.06 3.48
N GLN A 161 6.86 -26.37 4.54
CA GLN A 161 6.93 -27.67 5.19
C GLN A 161 6.52 -28.80 4.22
N LEU A 162 5.42 -28.62 3.48
CA LEU A 162 4.98 -29.59 2.50
C LEU A 162 6.03 -29.84 1.40
N ILE A 163 6.73 -28.80 0.94
CA ILE A 163 7.82 -28.94 -0.02
C ILE A 163 8.94 -29.81 0.56
N GLN A 164 9.38 -29.51 1.79
CA GLN A 164 10.43 -30.29 2.45
C GLN A 164 10.04 -31.77 2.63
N ASP A 165 8.80 -32.03 3.05
CA ASP A 165 8.30 -33.40 3.21
C ASP A 165 8.27 -34.14 1.86
N LYS A 166 7.92 -33.46 0.77
CA LYS A 166 7.94 -34.03 -0.58
C LYS A 166 9.35 -34.27 -1.10
N GLU A 167 10.30 -33.38 -0.82
CA GLU A 167 11.71 -33.58 -1.13
C GLU A 167 12.26 -34.82 -0.42
N ALA A 168 11.95 -34.98 0.87
CA ALA A 168 12.34 -36.17 1.63
C ALA A 168 11.73 -37.46 1.06
N LEU A 169 10.45 -37.42 0.66
CA LEU A 169 9.78 -38.56 0.02
C LEU A 169 10.43 -38.94 -1.32
N ILE A 170 10.78 -37.94 -2.14
CA ILE A 170 11.45 -38.16 -3.42
C ILE A 170 12.84 -38.77 -3.19
N ALA A 171 13.60 -38.27 -2.22
CA ALA A 171 14.91 -38.80 -1.89
C ALA A 171 14.84 -40.28 -1.46
N HIS A 172 13.91 -40.61 -0.55
CA HIS A 172 13.68 -41.99 -0.12
C HIS A 172 13.26 -42.89 -1.29
N SER A 173 12.30 -42.46 -2.10
CA SER A 173 11.84 -43.24 -3.26
C SER A 173 12.96 -43.47 -4.29
N HIS A 174 13.85 -42.49 -4.47
CA HIS A 174 14.99 -42.64 -5.37
C HIS A 174 16.00 -43.66 -4.85
N GLU A 175 16.31 -43.65 -3.55
CA GLU A 175 17.18 -44.63 -2.90
C GLU A 175 16.61 -46.06 -3.03
N GLU A 176 15.31 -46.23 -2.76
CA GLU A 176 14.61 -47.50 -2.92
C GLU A 176 14.67 -48.02 -4.37
N ALA A 177 14.45 -47.13 -5.35
CA ALA A 177 14.52 -47.48 -6.76
C ALA A 177 15.92 -47.94 -7.19
N GLU A 178 16.98 -47.27 -6.73
CA GLU A 178 18.36 -47.70 -7.01
C GLU A 178 18.70 -49.03 -6.30
N GLY A 179 18.15 -49.26 -5.10
CA GLY A 179 18.24 -50.55 -4.40
C GLY A 179 17.64 -51.70 -5.22
N LEU A 180 16.38 -51.55 -5.63
CA LEU A 180 15.68 -52.55 -6.47
C LEU A 180 16.38 -52.79 -7.80
N LYS A 181 16.93 -51.74 -8.42
CA LYS A 181 17.70 -51.86 -9.66
C LYS A 181 19.00 -52.66 -9.46
N ALA A 182 19.68 -52.49 -8.32
CA ALA A 182 20.86 -53.28 -8.00
C ALA A 182 20.50 -54.77 -7.75
N GLU A 183 19.38 -55.03 -7.08
CA GLU A 183 18.82 -56.37 -6.89
C GLU A 183 18.50 -57.03 -8.23
N LEU A 184 17.72 -56.37 -9.10
CA LEU A 184 17.39 -56.87 -10.44
C LEU A 184 18.64 -57.16 -11.29
N LYS A 185 19.68 -56.34 -11.18
CA LYS A 185 20.94 -56.58 -11.89
C LYS A 185 21.65 -57.84 -11.39
N THR A 186 21.56 -58.11 -10.09
CA THR A 186 22.11 -59.31 -9.46
C THR A 186 21.33 -60.54 -9.90
N ASP A 187 20.00 -60.50 -9.82
CA ASP A 187 19.11 -61.58 -10.25
C ASP A 187 19.31 -61.91 -11.73
N LEU A 188 19.45 -60.89 -12.59
CA LEU A 188 19.72 -61.09 -14.00
C LEU A 188 21.06 -61.80 -14.25
N ALA A 189 22.10 -61.43 -13.49
CA ALA A 189 23.41 -62.08 -13.59
C ALA A 189 23.34 -63.56 -13.14
N GLU A 190 22.58 -63.86 -12.09
CA GLU A 190 22.33 -65.21 -11.62
C GLU A 190 21.57 -66.05 -12.68
N ILE A 191 20.49 -65.51 -13.25
CA ILE A 191 19.75 -66.16 -14.34
C ILE A 191 20.67 -66.44 -15.54
N CYS A 192 21.51 -65.47 -15.93
CA CYS A 192 22.48 -65.68 -17.01
C CYS A 192 23.50 -66.79 -16.68
N ALA A 193 23.95 -66.89 -15.42
CA ALA A 193 24.86 -67.94 -14.99
C ALA A 193 24.18 -69.32 -14.99
N LEU A 194 22.93 -69.40 -14.54
CA LEU A 194 22.13 -70.62 -14.60
C LEU A 194 21.84 -71.07 -16.03
N ASN A 195 21.48 -70.14 -16.93
CA ASN A 195 21.23 -70.45 -18.32
C ASN A 195 22.45 -71.07 -19.02
N LYS A 196 23.65 -70.54 -18.72
CA LYS A 196 24.93 -71.13 -19.20
C LYS A 196 25.18 -72.55 -18.67
N GLN A 197 24.67 -72.88 -17.49
CA GLN A 197 24.78 -74.24 -16.93
C GLN A 197 23.71 -75.20 -17.49
N LEU A 198 22.61 -74.69 -18.01
CA LEU A 198 21.56 -75.51 -18.62
C LEU A 198 21.90 -75.88 -20.07
N VAL A 199 22.47 -74.92 -20.81
CA VAL A 199 22.95 -75.14 -22.19
C VAL A 199 24.38 -75.67 -22.14
N THR A 200 24.54 -76.90 -21.69
CA THR A 200 25.85 -77.57 -21.53
C THR A 200 26.22 -78.49 -22.67
N GLY A 201 25.33 -78.73 -23.64
CA GLY A 201 25.67 -79.39 -24.89
C GLY A 201 26.60 -78.49 -25.70
N LYS A 202 27.79 -78.98 -26.03
CA LYS A 202 28.58 -78.37 -27.09
C LYS A 202 27.98 -78.83 -28.40
N ASP A 203 27.73 -77.90 -29.32
CA ASP A 203 27.31 -78.23 -30.69
C ASP A 203 28.28 -79.24 -31.34
N GLU A 204 29.54 -79.26 -30.90
CA GLU A 204 30.58 -80.21 -31.35
C GLU A 204 30.31 -81.67 -30.94
N ASP A 205 29.73 -81.91 -29.77
CA ASP A 205 29.37 -83.26 -29.30
C ASP A 205 28.15 -83.77 -30.09
N ASP A 206 27.17 -82.91 -30.30
CA ASP A 206 25.98 -83.19 -31.12
C ASP A 206 26.38 -83.45 -32.59
N GLU A 207 27.29 -82.65 -33.16
CA GLU A 207 27.81 -82.80 -34.53
C GLU A 207 28.58 -84.12 -34.70
N ALA A 208 29.36 -84.53 -33.69
CA ALA A 208 30.08 -85.81 -33.72
C ALA A 208 29.13 -87.02 -33.68
N GLU A 209 28.05 -86.95 -32.87
CA GLU A 209 27.03 -88.00 -32.83
C GLU A 209 26.27 -88.09 -34.16
N ILE A 210 25.94 -86.95 -34.77
CA ILE A 210 25.33 -86.90 -36.11
C ILE A 210 26.27 -87.50 -37.17
N ALA A 211 27.57 -87.17 -37.13
CA ALA A 211 28.56 -87.72 -38.05
C ALA A 211 28.74 -89.25 -37.92
N GLU A 212 28.70 -89.77 -36.69
CA GLU A 212 28.73 -91.22 -36.41
C GLU A 212 27.50 -91.91 -37.01
N VAL A 213 26.30 -91.36 -36.79
CA VAL A 213 25.05 -91.88 -37.36
C VAL A 213 25.09 -91.86 -38.88
N ASP A 214 25.60 -90.79 -39.47
CA ASP A 214 25.76 -90.64 -40.91
C ASP A 214 26.71 -91.70 -41.49
N ARG A 215 27.81 -91.98 -40.78
CA ARG A 215 28.74 -93.06 -41.14
C ARG A 215 28.07 -94.43 -41.09
N VAL A 216 27.35 -94.74 -40.01
CA VAL A 216 26.61 -96.00 -39.86
C VAL A 216 25.56 -96.16 -40.97
N ARG A 217 24.85 -95.07 -41.31
CA ARG A 217 23.88 -95.06 -42.42
C ARG A 217 24.57 -95.36 -43.76
N ALA A 218 25.70 -94.72 -44.03
CA ALA A 218 26.45 -94.95 -45.27
C ALA A 218 26.95 -96.40 -45.38
N ASP A 219 27.51 -96.95 -44.30
CA ASP A 219 27.98 -98.34 -44.25
C ASP A 219 26.83 -99.33 -44.50
N ALA A 220 25.66 -99.11 -43.90
CA ALA A 220 24.48 -99.94 -44.09
C ALA A 220 23.93 -99.87 -45.53
N LEU A 221 23.91 -98.69 -46.15
CA LEU A 221 23.52 -98.53 -47.56
C LEU A 221 24.48 -99.27 -48.48
N HIS A 222 25.79 -99.14 -48.26
CA HIS A 222 26.79 -99.83 -49.06
C HIS A 222 26.69 -101.36 -48.93
N ALA A 223 26.41 -101.87 -47.72
CA ALA A 223 26.17 -103.29 -47.50
C ALA A 223 24.91 -103.80 -48.22
N LEU A 224 23.84 -103.01 -48.26
CA LEU A 224 22.63 -103.34 -49.02
C LEU A 224 22.86 -103.32 -50.53
N GLU A 225 23.61 -102.35 -51.05
CA GLU A 225 23.98 -102.29 -52.46
C GLU A 225 24.83 -103.50 -52.87
N ALA A 226 25.78 -103.92 -52.03
CA ALA A 226 26.59 -105.11 -52.26
C ALA A 226 25.77 -106.41 -52.28
N PHE A 227 24.65 -106.48 -51.54
CA PHE A 227 23.75 -107.64 -51.55
C PHE A 227 22.86 -107.70 -52.80
N LEU A 228 22.61 -106.56 -53.45
CA LEU A 228 21.77 -106.44 -54.64
C LEU A 228 22.53 -106.62 -55.97
N GLN A 229 23.85 -106.81 -55.92
CA GLN A 229 24.71 -107.13 -57.05
C GLN A 229 24.98 -108.64 -57.17
#